data_AF-A0A0M9FZP1-F1
#
_entry.id   AF-A0A0M9FZP1-F1
#
_cell.length_a   1.000
_cell.length_b   1.000
_cell.length_c   1.000
_cell.angle_alpha   90.00
_cell.angle_beta   90.00
_cell.angle_gamma   90.00
#
_symmetry.space_group_name_H-M   'P 1'
#
loop_
_entity.id
_entity.type
_entity.pdbx_description
1 polymer ?
#
loop_
_entity_poly.entity_id
_entity_poly.type
_entity_poly.pdbx_seq_one_letter_code
_entity_poly.pdbx_strand_id
1 'polypeptide(L)'
;MEIASNFCLLHAKLSKLGFSDWASVNEGDVMTGSPHTFAVFLRFLYRRFPAATATLLRRYDWFLVEADDAKVGASTLRLLSTAAHETNLISAAQFGQCKYAMIKINMCHSLLRLLRSLRATSSAPVATGCLTYQGLKAAATREEIAPYCSPSRTPNGRLRINERRSELNSVSRS
;
A
#
# COMPACT_ATOMS: atom_id res chain seq x y z
N MET A 1 28.78 -7.45 4.50
CA MET A 1 28.34 -8.84 4.27
C MET A 1 26.82 -9.02 4.31
N GLU A 2 26.06 -8.11 4.93
CA GLU A 2 24.61 -8.23 5.10
C GLU A 2 23.77 -8.00 3.83
N ILE A 3 24.23 -7.16 2.88
CA ILE A 3 23.49 -6.86 1.65
C ILE A 3 23.38 -8.11 0.76
N ALA A 4 24.50 -8.81 0.57
CA ALA A 4 24.56 -10.01 -0.25
C ALA A 4 23.66 -11.12 0.31
N SER A 5 23.65 -11.37 1.62
CA SER A 5 22.77 -12.37 2.23
C SER A 5 21.28 -12.02 2.08
N ASN A 6 20.93 -10.75 2.27
CA ASN A 6 19.56 -10.27 2.06
C ASN A 6 19.13 -10.36 0.60
N PHE A 7 20.04 -10.11 -0.34
CA PHE A 7 19.79 -10.29 -1.75
C PHE A 7 19.64 -11.77 -2.12
N CYS A 8 20.50 -12.67 -1.65
CA CYS A 8 20.35 -14.12 -1.86
C CYS A 8 18.97 -14.62 -1.40
N LEU A 9 18.51 -14.12 -0.25
CA LEU A 9 17.16 -14.41 0.25
C LEU A 9 16.06 -13.84 -0.65
N LEU A 10 16.23 -12.61 -1.15
CA LEU A 10 15.28 -11.99 -2.08
C LEU A 10 15.23 -12.77 -3.41
N HIS A 11 16.40 -13.09 -3.96
CA HIS A 11 16.57 -13.89 -5.17
C HIS A 11 15.85 -15.23 -5.02
N ALA A 12 16.11 -16.00 -3.96
CA ALA A 12 15.43 -17.27 -3.71
C ALA A 12 13.90 -17.13 -3.64
N LYS A 13 13.39 -16.06 -3.02
CA LYS A 13 11.94 -15.79 -2.95
C LYS A 13 11.37 -15.43 -4.32
N LEU A 14 12.06 -14.60 -5.10
CA LEU A 14 11.63 -14.19 -6.45
C LEU A 14 11.66 -15.38 -7.42
N SER A 15 12.71 -16.19 -7.39
CA SER A 15 12.81 -17.41 -8.21
C SER A 15 11.71 -18.40 -7.87
N LYS A 16 11.42 -18.63 -6.58
CA LYS A 16 10.30 -19.47 -6.14
C LYS A 16 8.93 -18.94 -6.62
N LEU A 17 8.80 -17.63 -6.79
CA LEU A 17 7.60 -17.00 -7.33
C LEU A 17 7.52 -17.06 -8.86
N GLY A 18 8.60 -17.47 -9.54
CA GLY A 18 8.68 -17.57 -10.99
C GLY A 18 9.25 -16.33 -11.67
N PHE A 19 10.09 -15.54 -11.00
CA PHE A 19 10.87 -14.51 -11.68
C PHE A 19 11.87 -15.18 -12.61
N SER A 20 11.79 -14.87 -13.91
CA SER A 20 12.58 -15.50 -14.97
C SER A 20 13.53 -14.54 -15.67
N ASP A 21 13.35 -13.23 -15.50
CA ASP A 21 14.11 -12.20 -16.18
C ASP A 21 15.45 -11.90 -15.47
N TRP A 22 16.12 -12.93 -14.99
CA TRP A 22 17.42 -12.77 -14.31
C TRP A 22 18.53 -12.34 -15.28
N ALA A 23 18.35 -12.60 -16.58
CA ALA A 23 19.31 -12.18 -17.61
C ALA A 23 19.38 -10.65 -17.78
N SER A 24 18.31 -9.91 -17.43
CA SER A 24 18.29 -8.45 -17.46
C SER A 24 18.82 -7.81 -16.16
N VAL A 25 19.11 -8.64 -15.14
CA VAL A 25 19.51 -8.19 -13.80
C VAL A 25 20.99 -8.46 -13.59
N ASN A 26 21.79 -7.40 -13.56
CA ASN A 26 23.20 -7.49 -13.20
C ASN A 26 23.37 -7.46 -11.67
N GLU A 27 24.26 -8.30 -11.13
CA GLU A 27 24.61 -8.29 -9.72
C GLU A 27 25.18 -6.93 -9.30
N GLY A 28 25.99 -6.29 -10.16
CA GLY A 28 26.52 -4.95 -9.90
C GLY A 28 25.41 -3.90 -9.70
N ASP A 29 24.33 -3.99 -10.48
CA ASP A 29 23.19 -3.07 -10.38
C ASP A 29 22.39 -3.29 -9.11
N VAL A 30 22.24 -4.55 -8.69
CA VAL A 30 21.61 -4.88 -7.41
C VAL A 30 22.43 -4.31 -6.25
N MET A 31 23.73 -4.55 -6.26
CA MET A 31 24.63 -4.17 -5.16
C MET A 31 24.83 -2.66 -5.05
N THR A 32 24.76 -1.93 -6.16
CA THR A 32 24.78 -0.46 -6.19
C THR A 32 23.41 0.15 -5.88
N GLY A 33 22.32 -0.61 -5.99
CA GLY A 33 20.99 -0.09 -5.72
C GLY A 33 20.34 0.56 -6.93
N SER A 34 20.57 0.08 -8.14
CA SER A 34 19.99 0.63 -9.38
C SER A 34 18.45 0.74 -9.29
N PRO A 35 17.87 1.96 -9.44
CA PRO A 35 16.42 2.15 -9.37
C PRO A 35 15.66 1.25 -10.35
N HIS A 36 16.22 1.04 -11.54
CA HIS A 36 15.63 0.23 -12.60
C HIS A 36 15.46 -1.24 -12.15
N THR A 37 16.53 -1.85 -11.66
CA THR A 37 16.53 -3.24 -11.19
C THR A 37 15.48 -3.47 -10.11
N PHE A 38 15.39 -2.56 -9.14
CA PHE A 38 14.38 -2.68 -8.09
C PHE A 38 12.97 -2.41 -8.62
N ALA A 39 12.78 -1.48 -9.55
CA ALA A 39 11.49 -1.26 -10.19
C ALA A 39 10.99 -2.51 -10.94
N VAL A 40 11.89 -3.24 -11.62
CA VAL A 40 11.58 -4.55 -12.25
C VAL A 40 11.06 -5.55 -11.20
N PHE A 41 11.74 -5.68 -10.05
CA PHE A 41 11.29 -6.55 -8.96
C PHE A 41 9.92 -6.15 -8.43
N LEU A 42 9.69 -4.85 -8.20
CA LEU A 42 8.42 -4.33 -7.68
C LEU A 42 7.26 -4.64 -8.65
N ARG A 43 7.43 -4.36 -9.95
CA ARG A 43 6.42 -4.68 -10.97
C ARG A 43 6.14 -6.17 -11.04
N PHE A 44 7.18 -7.00 -11.00
CA PHE A 44 7.00 -8.44 -10.94
C PHE A 44 6.16 -8.87 -9.73
N LEU A 45 6.45 -8.34 -8.54
CA LEU A 45 5.71 -8.64 -7.32
C LEU A 45 4.23 -8.26 -7.46
N TYR A 46 3.93 -7.04 -7.93
CA TYR A 46 2.55 -6.62 -8.16
C TYR A 46 1.81 -7.51 -9.18
N ARG A 47 2.48 -7.87 -10.27
CA ARG A 47 1.93 -8.77 -11.30
C ARG A 47 1.70 -10.18 -10.76
N ARG A 48 2.56 -10.66 -9.87
CA ARG A 48 2.48 -12.03 -9.33
C ARG A 48 1.34 -12.22 -8.32
N PHE A 49 0.88 -11.14 -7.69
CA PHE A 49 -0.21 -11.14 -6.72
C PHE A 49 -1.41 -10.31 -7.21
N PRO A 50 -2.06 -10.67 -8.34
CA PRO A 50 -3.05 -9.83 -8.99
C PRO A 50 -4.26 -9.52 -8.10
N ALA A 51 -4.74 -10.49 -7.31
CA ALA A 51 -5.85 -10.27 -6.38
C ALA A 51 -5.49 -9.28 -5.26
N ALA A 52 -4.30 -9.42 -4.65
CA ALA A 52 -3.84 -8.50 -3.61
C ALA A 52 -3.61 -7.09 -4.19
N THR A 53 -2.98 -7.00 -5.36
CA THR A 53 -2.77 -5.74 -6.08
C THR A 53 -4.10 -5.07 -6.40
N ALA A 54 -5.11 -5.81 -6.86
CA ALA A 54 -6.45 -5.27 -7.10
C ALA A 54 -7.11 -4.73 -5.81
N THR A 55 -6.95 -5.42 -4.67
CA THR A 55 -7.41 -4.92 -3.37
C THR A 55 -6.73 -3.60 -3.00
N LEU A 56 -5.43 -3.49 -3.24
CA LEU A 56 -4.68 -2.25 -2.99
C LEU A 56 -5.16 -1.10 -3.88
N LEU A 57 -5.35 -1.35 -5.17
CA LEU A 57 -5.85 -0.37 -6.14
C LEU A 57 -7.26 0.14 -5.79
N ARG A 58 -8.12 -0.72 -5.22
CA ARG A 58 -9.45 -0.32 -4.76
C ARG A 58 -9.43 0.43 -3.44
N ARG A 59 -8.47 0.11 -2.56
CA ARG A 59 -8.35 0.70 -1.23
C ARG A 59 -7.70 2.07 -1.25
N TYR A 60 -6.78 2.31 -2.19
CA TYR A 60 -6.01 3.54 -2.28
C TYR A 60 -6.16 4.14 -3.68
N ASP A 61 -6.96 5.20 -3.78
CA ASP A 61 -7.26 5.95 -5.00
C ASP A 61 -6.02 6.54 -5.68
N TRP A 62 -5.00 6.89 -4.90
CA TRP A 62 -3.72 7.41 -5.40
C TRP A 62 -2.75 6.32 -5.84
N PHE A 63 -2.99 5.04 -5.52
CA PHE A 63 -2.03 3.97 -5.80
C PHE A 63 -2.17 3.49 -7.23
N LEU A 64 -1.06 3.50 -7.97
CA LEU A 64 -0.95 2.98 -9.33
C LEU A 64 0.35 2.18 -9.48
N VAL A 65 0.29 1.12 -10.29
CA VAL A 65 1.47 0.35 -10.72
C VAL A 65 2.02 1.00 -11.99
N GLU A 66 3.01 1.85 -11.79
CA GLU A 66 3.52 2.76 -12.81
C GLU A 66 4.56 2.08 -13.74
N ALA A 67 4.58 2.50 -15.00
CA ALA A 67 5.60 2.09 -15.96
C ALA A 67 6.94 2.82 -15.73
N ASP A 68 6.90 4.01 -15.15
CA ASP A 68 8.09 4.79 -14.79
C ASP A 68 8.73 4.25 -13.49
N ASP A 69 10.06 4.11 -13.48
CA ASP A 69 10.81 3.50 -12.37
C ASP A 69 10.77 4.35 -11.09
N ALA A 70 10.87 5.67 -11.23
CA ALA A 70 10.82 6.57 -10.08
C ALA A 70 9.41 6.60 -9.49
N LYS A 71 8.38 6.65 -10.33
CA LYS A 71 6.99 6.66 -9.89
C LYS A 71 6.56 5.36 -9.22
N VAL A 72 6.96 4.19 -9.73
CA VAL A 72 6.64 2.91 -9.08
C VAL A 72 7.36 2.77 -7.74
N GLY A 73 8.60 3.27 -7.64
CA GLY A 73 9.32 3.35 -6.38
C GLY A 73 8.59 4.23 -5.37
N ALA A 74 8.22 5.44 -5.78
CA ALA A 74 7.50 6.41 -4.95
C ALA A 74 6.13 5.90 -4.47
N SER A 75 5.34 5.32 -5.37
CA SER A 75 4.02 4.77 -5.03
C SER A 75 4.15 3.60 -4.06
N THR A 76 5.16 2.73 -4.25
CA THR A 76 5.43 1.62 -3.35
C THR A 76 5.91 2.09 -1.98
N LEU A 77 6.78 3.10 -1.90
CA LEU A 77 7.24 3.66 -0.63
C LEU A 77 6.06 4.24 0.17
N ARG A 78 5.21 5.03 -0.50
CA ARG A 78 3.97 5.56 0.11
C ARG A 78 3.05 4.43 0.56
N LEU A 79 2.92 3.37 -0.24
CA LEU A 79 2.12 2.20 0.10
C LEU A 79 2.65 1.49 1.34
N LEU A 80 3.95 1.23 1.43
CA LEU A 80 4.54 0.56 2.59
C LEU A 80 4.40 1.41 3.86
N SER A 81 4.57 2.72 3.76
CA SER A 81 4.36 3.63 4.89
C SER A 81 2.91 3.62 5.39
N THR A 82 1.93 3.61 4.46
CA THR A 82 0.51 3.73 4.81
C THR A 82 -0.18 2.40 5.13
N ALA A 83 0.14 1.33 4.42
CA ALA A 83 -0.52 0.03 4.53
C ALA A 83 0.24 -0.97 5.42
N ALA A 84 1.56 -0.85 5.48
CA ALA A 84 2.42 -1.72 6.29
C ALA A 84 3.05 -1.01 7.50
N HIS A 85 2.77 0.30 7.68
CA HIS A 85 3.31 1.13 8.76
C HIS A 85 4.86 1.09 8.84
N GLU A 86 5.53 0.93 7.71
CA GLU A 86 6.99 0.91 7.64
C GLU A 86 7.53 2.33 7.81
N THR A 87 8.42 2.53 8.79
CA THR A 87 8.96 3.85 9.17
C THR A 87 10.39 4.10 8.66
N ASN A 88 11.16 3.04 8.40
CA ASN A 88 12.55 3.11 7.96
C ASN A 88 12.67 3.08 6.43
N LEU A 89 11.95 3.98 5.75
CA LEU A 89 11.92 4.06 4.30
C LEU A 89 12.72 5.27 3.80
N ILE A 90 13.32 5.11 2.62
CA ILE A 90 13.89 6.24 1.87
C ILE A 90 12.79 7.10 1.26
N SER A 91 13.11 8.35 0.94
CA SER A 91 12.22 9.20 0.15
C SER A 91 12.13 8.75 -1.31
N ALA A 92 11.10 9.22 -2.02
CA ALA A 92 10.95 8.97 -3.45
C ALA A 92 12.17 9.44 -4.27
N ALA A 93 12.73 10.61 -3.93
CA ALA A 93 13.94 11.13 -4.58
C ALA A 93 15.16 10.24 -4.32
N GLN A 94 15.30 9.70 -3.10
CA GLN A 94 16.37 8.78 -2.74
C GLN A 94 16.22 7.42 -3.43
N PHE A 95 15.00 6.97 -3.73
CA PHE A 95 14.79 5.78 -4.55
C PHE A 95 15.40 5.92 -5.94
N GLY A 96 15.41 7.13 -6.51
CA GLY A 96 16.01 7.41 -7.82
C GLY A 96 17.55 7.35 -7.84
N GLN A 97 18.21 7.20 -6.69
CA GLN A 97 19.68 7.19 -6.61
C GLN A 97 20.21 5.75 -6.64
N CYS A 98 21.35 5.51 -7.31
CA CYS A 98 22.14 4.26 -7.19
C CYS A 98 22.91 4.23 -5.85
N LYS A 99 22.13 4.33 -4.78
CA LYS A 99 22.51 4.27 -3.37
C LYS A 99 21.35 3.54 -2.67
N TYR A 100 21.53 3.18 -1.41
CA TYR A 100 20.47 2.56 -0.61
C TYR A 100 20.03 1.15 -1.06
N ALA A 101 20.93 0.36 -1.69
CA ALA A 101 20.66 -1.01 -2.11
C ALA A 101 19.97 -1.85 -1.02
N MET A 102 20.49 -1.81 0.21
CA MET A 102 19.90 -2.51 1.36
C MET A 102 18.44 -2.13 1.60
N ILE A 103 18.13 -0.83 1.58
CA ILE A 103 16.77 -0.36 1.86
C ILE A 103 15.83 -0.79 0.74
N LYS A 104 16.28 -0.78 -0.52
CA LYS A 104 15.48 -1.25 -1.66
C LYS A 104 15.27 -2.77 -1.63
N ILE A 105 16.24 -3.55 -1.17
CA ILE A 105 16.07 -5.00 -0.93
C ILE A 105 15.01 -5.23 0.15
N ASN A 106 15.11 -4.52 1.27
CA ASN A 106 14.15 -4.61 2.37
C ASN A 106 12.75 -4.17 1.94
N MET A 107 12.66 -3.12 1.11
CA MET A 107 11.42 -2.67 0.49
C MET A 107 10.76 -3.78 -0.34
N CYS A 108 11.52 -4.54 -1.15
CA CYS A 108 10.98 -5.69 -1.87
C CYS A 108 10.49 -6.80 -0.93
N HIS A 109 11.23 -7.10 0.15
CA HIS A 109 10.79 -8.06 1.16
C HIS A 109 9.50 -7.61 1.87
N SER A 110 9.40 -6.33 2.22
CA SER A 110 8.22 -5.75 2.87
C SER A 110 7.00 -5.74 1.95
N LEU A 111 7.18 -5.41 0.67
CA LEU A 111 6.11 -5.51 -0.31
C LEU A 111 5.63 -6.96 -0.46
N LEU A 112 6.56 -7.91 -0.56
CA LEU A 112 6.20 -9.32 -0.66
C LEU A 112 5.42 -9.80 0.58
N ARG A 113 5.79 -9.34 1.78
CA ARG A 113 5.08 -9.63 3.02
C ARG A 113 3.65 -9.09 3.00
N LEU A 114 3.49 -7.82 2.60
CA LEU A 114 2.19 -7.15 2.48
C LEU A 114 1.29 -7.87 1.46
N LEU A 115 1.81 -8.21 0.28
CA LEU A 115 1.01 -8.89 -0.75
C LEU A 115 0.58 -10.29 -0.31
N ARG A 116 1.42 -11.00 0.46
CA ARG A 116 1.06 -12.31 1.02
C ARG A 116 0.01 -12.23 2.13
N SER A 117 0.06 -11.22 3.00
CA SER A 117 -0.95 -11.07 4.05
C SER A 117 -2.33 -10.81 3.46
N LEU A 118 -2.42 -9.97 2.42
CA LEU A 118 -3.67 -9.69 1.71
C LEU A 118 -4.21 -10.92 0.95
N ARG A 119 -3.31 -11.79 0.44
CA ARG A 119 -3.73 -13.06 -0.18
C ARG A 119 -4.42 -13.98 0.81
N ALA A 120 -3.94 -14.05 2.06
CA ALA A 120 -4.56 -14.86 3.10
C ALA A 120 -5.95 -14.35 3.50
N THR A 121 -6.19 -13.04 3.43
CA THR A 121 -7.49 -12.44 3.77
C THR A 121 -8.55 -12.63 2.67
N SER A 122 -8.15 -12.91 1.43
CA SER A 122 -9.06 -13.06 0.28
C SER A 122 -9.89 -14.36 0.29
N SER A 123 -9.73 -15.25 1.28
CA SER A 123 -10.56 -16.45 1.46
C SER A 123 -11.56 -16.37 2.61
N ALA A 124 -11.73 -15.19 3.24
CA ALA A 124 -12.73 -15.01 4.29
C ALA A 124 -13.90 -14.16 3.75
N PRO A 125 -15.17 -14.55 3.96
CA PRO A 125 -16.28 -13.66 3.68
C PRO A 125 -16.17 -12.44 4.60
N VAL A 126 -16.53 -11.28 4.06
CA VAL A 126 -16.59 -10.01 4.77
C VAL A 126 -17.57 -10.14 5.93
N ALA A 127 -17.05 -10.42 7.13
CA ALA A 127 -17.75 -10.17 8.37
C ALA A 127 -17.52 -8.71 8.75
N THR A 128 -18.50 -7.88 8.42
CA THR A 128 -18.65 -6.55 8.99
C THR A 128 -18.87 -6.70 10.49
N GLY A 129 -17.99 -6.10 11.30
CA GLY A 129 -18.23 -5.82 12.71
C GLY A 129 -17.59 -6.80 13.69
N CYS A 130 -16.57 -6.33 14.41
CA CYS A 130 -16.65 -6.06 15.84
C CYS A 130 -15.22 -5.81 16.34
N LEU A 131 -14.91 -4.54 16.63
CA LEU A 131 -13.76 -4.21 17.47
C LEU A 131 -14.10 -4.62 18.90
N THR A 132 -13.76 -5.84 19.30
CA THR A 132 -13.72 -6.23 20.70
C THR A 132 -12.49 -5.60 21.34
N TYR A 133 -12.69 -4.44 21.96
CA TYR A 133 -11.79 -3.93 22.99
C TYR A 133 -11.83 -4.88 24.18
N GLN A 134 -10.73 -5.57 24.46
CA GLN A 134 -10.52 -6.25 25.73
C GLN A 134 -9.70 -5.36 26.66
N GLY A 135 -10.24 -5.10 27.85
CA GLY A 135 -9.46 -5.01 29.08
C GLY A 135 -9.19 -3.63 29.65
N LEU A 136 -10.22 -2.93 30.14
CA LEU A 136 -10.04 -1.95 31.21
C LEU A 136 -10.90 -2.35 32.41
N LYS A 137 -10.22 -2.34 33.57
CA LYS A 137 -10.62 -2.93 34.85
C LYS A 137 -11.87 -2.29 35.46
N ALA A 138 -12.54 -3.11 36.25
CA ALA A 138 -13.72 -2.81 37.05
C ALA A 138 -13.48 -1.79 38.17
N ALA A 139 -14.46 -0.88 38.34
CA ALA A 139 -14.94 -0.24 39.58
C ALA A 139 -16.08 0.71 39.14
N ALA A 140 -17.20 0.95 39.81
CA ALA A 140 -17.91 0.41 40.95
C ALA A 140 -19.27 1.17 40.95
N THR A 141 -20.34 0.48 41.36
CA THR A 141 -21.51 1.04 42.09
C THR A 141 -22.53 1.99 41.38
N ARG A 142 -23.67 1.38 41.01
CA ARG A 142 -25.07 1.65 41.43
C ARG A 142 -25.86 2.91 40.96
N GLU A 143 -27.16 2.65 40.77
CA GLU A 143 -28.34 3.54 40.59
C GLU A 143 -28.57 4.15 39.20
N GLU A 144 -29.78 4.42 38.71
CA GLU A 144 -31.19 3.97 38.85
C GLU A 144 -31.93 4.79 37.75
N ILE A 145 -33.11 4.34 37.32
CA ILE A 145 -34.18 5.08 36.63
C ILE A 145 -34.16 5.11 35.09
N ALA A 146 -35.30 4.70 34.54
CA ALA A 146 -35.67 4.53 33.13
C ALA A 146 -36.30 5.83 32.53
N PRO A 147 -37.20 5.74 31.54
CA PRO A 147 -37.00 5.71 30.09
C PRO A 147 -37.47 7.02 29.41
N TYR A 148 -37.24 7.20 28.10
CA TYR A 148 -38.16 7.76 27.08
C TYR A 148 -37.46 8.49 25.90
N CYS A 149 -38.14 8.36 24.74
CA CYS A 149 -38.12 9.21 23.54
C CYS A 149 -37.06 8.98 22.43
N SER A 150 -37.45 8.16 21.45
CA SER A 150 -37.21 8.39 20.02
C SER A 150 -38.13 9.54 19.50
N PRO A 151 -38.12 9.99 18.22
CA PRO A 151 -37.11 9.99 17.15
C PRO A 151 -36.91 11.41 16.52
N SER A 152 -35.90 11.63 15.67
CA SER A 152 -36.10 12.44 14.45
C SER A 152 -35.00 12.20 13.41
N ARG A 153 -35.46 12.09 12.16
CA ARG A 153 -34.70 11.83 10.94
C ARG A 153 -34.82 13.08 10.07
N THR A 154 -33.86 13.24 9.17
CA THR A 154 -33.91 13.99 7.88
C THR A 154 -33.22 15.39 7.85
N PRO A 155 -32.88 15.94 6.66
CA PRO A 155 -31.57 15.71 6.03
C PRO A 155 -31.10 16.90 5.15
N ASN A 156 -30.07 17.69 5.47
CA ASN A 156 -29.64 18.72 4.49
C ASN A 156 -28.14 19.04 4.55
N GLY A 157 -27.51 18.98 3.38
CA GLY A 157 -26.10 19.28 3.15
C GLY A 157 -25.59 18.89 1.76
N ARG A 158 -26.44 18.27 0.93
CA ARG A 158 -26.15 17.84 -0.45
C ARG A 158 -26.37 18.96 -1.49
N LEU A 159 -25.98 20.19 -1.16
CA LEU A 159 -26.15 21.38 -2.01
C LEU A 159 -24.85 22.20 -2.17
N ARG A 160 -23.74 21.55 -2.56
CA ARG A 160 -22.49 22.26 -2.93
C ARG A 160 -21.79 21.74 -4.19
N ILE A 161 -22.49 20.94 -5.02
CA ILE A 161 -21.87 20.34 -6.22
C ILE A 161 -22.39 20.97 -7.52
N ASN A 162 -23.53 21.68 -7.50
CA ASN A 162 -24.13 22.23 -8.73
C ASN A 162 -23.65 23.63 -9.13
N GLU A 163 -23.04 24.42 -8.24
CA GLU A 163 -22.55 25.77 -8.60
C GLU A 163 -21.26 25.72 -9.43
N ARG A 164 -20.34 24.77 -9.18
CA ARG A 164 -19.08 24.67 -9.93
C ARG A 164 -19.22 24.13 -11.36
N ARG A 165 -20.37 23.55 -11.71
CA ARG A 165 -20.63 23.05 -13.07
C ARG A 165 -21.12 24.14 -14.02
N SER A 166 -21.61 25.27 -13.51
CA SER A 166 -22.08 26.37 -14.35
C SER A 166 -20.96 27.28 -14.85
N GLU A 167 -19.81 27.34 -14.16
CA GLU A 167 -18.67 28.20 -14.51
C GLU A 167 -17.81 27.63 -15.65
N LEU A 168 -17.84 26.31 -15.88
CA LEU A 168 -17.07 25.66 -16.97
C LEU A 168 -17.75 25.75 -18.34
N ASN A 169 -19.06 26.00 -18.39
CA ASN A 169 -19.81 26.10 -19.64
C ASN A 169 -19.87 27.53 -20.21
N SER A 170 -19.42 28.56 -19.46
CA SER A 170 -19.34 29.94 -19.95
C SER A 170 -18.00 30.29 -20.62
N VAL A 171 -16.98 29.44 -20.49
CA VAL A 171 -15.62 29.70 -21.03
C VAL A 171 -15.41 29.15 -22.45
N SER A 172 -16.38 28.45 -23.03
CA SER A 172 -16.27 27.86 -24.39
C SER A 172 -17.00 28.63 -25.50
N ARG A 173 -17.31 29.91 -25.31
CA ARG A 173 -17.78 30.80 -26.39
C ARG A 173 -17.11 32.17 -26.30
N SER A 174 -15.95 32.29 -26.91
CA SER A 174 -15.39 33.54 -27.44
C SER A 174 -14.53 33.19 -28.64
#